data_AF-A0ABD3PP75-F1
#
_entry.id   AF-A0ABD3PP75-F1
#
_cell.length_a   1.000
_cell.length_b   1.000
_cell.length_c   1.000
_cell.angle_alpha   90.00
_cell.angle_beta   90.00
_cell.angle_gamma   90.00
#
_symmetry.space_group_name_H-M   'P 1'
#
loop_
_entity.id
_entity.type
_entity.pdbx_description
1 polymer ?
#
loop_
_entity_poly.entity_id
_entity_poly.type
_entity_poly.pdbx_seq_one_letter_code
_entity_poly.pdbx_strand_id
1 'polypeptide(L)'
;MTTCAQAIKNWEAKHEASAEEAVEVVLCFQNPPIVKLDSKVLGSLKKCKKLSLSTNMIDRMISLAGMNELRILSLGRNNIKKIEKLEDVASSLQQLWITYNQISSLDGLACLTNLTTLFCGHNQIKSFSELDKLKANEQLRDVLFVGNPMYSEVATKEEARIEILRHLPNLKKIDGGFVKPSEIEAAAQQTNTD
;
A
#
# COMPACT_ATOMS: atom_id res chain seq x y z
N MET A 1 8.56 -21.32 11.62
CA MET A 1 8.03 -19.99 11.26
C MET A 1 8.76 -18.96 12.09
N THR A 2 9.28 -17.89 11.47
CA THR A 2 9.91 -16.80 12.24
C THR A 2 8.82 -15.92 12.83
N THR A 3 8.90 -15.64 14.12
CA THR A 3 7.99 -14.72 14.80
C THR A 3 8.45 -13.28 14.59
N CYS A 4 7.55 -12.30 14.73
CA CYS A 4 7.94 -10.88 14.69
C CYS A 4 9.05 -10.57 15.71
N ALA A 5 8.99 -11.18 16.89
CA ALA A 5 10.00 -10.98 17.94
C ALA A 5 11.37 -11.53 17.52
N GLN A 6 11.41 -12.70 16.87
CA GLN A 6 12.66 -13.25 16.36
C GLN A 6 13.23 -12.41 15.21
N ALA A 7 12.37 -11.94 14.30
CA ALA A 7 12.78 -11.09 13.19
C ALA A 7 13.37 -9.77 13.69
N ILE A 8 12.74 -9.14 14.69
CA ILE A 8 13.26 -7.93 15.34
C ILE A 8 14.60 -8.21 16.00
N LYS A 9 14.72 -9.26 16.82
CA LYS A 9 16.01 -9.60 17.46
C LYS A 9 17.13 -9.83 16.45
N ASN A 10 16.84 -10.50 15.33
CA ASN A 10 17.80 -10.70 14.26
C ASN A 10 18.18 -9.37 13.58
N TRP A 11 17.21 -8.48 13.41
CA TRP A 11 17.43 -7.14 12.87
C TRP A 11 18.32 -6.32 13.83
N GLU A 12 18.01 -6.32 15.12
CA GLU A 12 18.78 -5.61 16.16
C GLU A 12 20.21 -6.13 16.23
N ALA A 13 20.41 -7.45 16.21
CA ALA A 13 21.74 -8.07 16.19
C ALA A 13 22.56 -7.69 14.95
N LYS A 14 21.91 -7.46 13.81
CA LYS A 14 22.57 -7.07 12.56
C LYS A 14 22.92 -5.58 12.50
N HIS A 15 22.12 -4.73 13.14
CA HIS A 15 22.30 -3.27 13.10
C HIS A 15 22.96 -2.71 14.37
N GLU A 16 23.20 -3.58 15.37
CA GLU A 16 23.74 -3.21 16.68
C GLU A 16 22.95 -2.07 17.35
N ALA A 17 21.65 -2.03 17.09
CA ALA A 17 20.75 -0.97 17.53
C ALA A 17 19.41 -1.55 18.00
N SER A 18 18.74 -0.84 18.91
CA SER A 18 17.38 -1.21 19.33
C SER A 18 16.38 -0.85 18.24
N ALA A 19 15.46 -1.77 17.94
CA ALA A 19 14.40 -1.55 16.97
C ALA A 19 13.35 -0.54 17.48
N GLU A 20 13.20 -0.38 18.79
CA GLU A 20 12.26 0.59 19.39
C GLU A 20 12.65 2.04 19.09
N GLU A 21 13.97 2.29 18.98
CA GLU A 21 14.56 3.59 18.70
C GLU A 21 14.86 3.80 17.20
N ALA A 22 14.72 2.75 16.40
CA ALA A 22 15.02 2.78 14.99
C ALA A 22 13.95 3.52 14.18
N VAL A 23 14.41 4.38 13.28
CA VAL A 23 13.54 5.11 12.35
C VAL A 23 13.08 4.22 11.19
N GLU A 24 13.91 3.26 10.79
CA GLU A 24 13.62 2.32 9.71
C GLU A 24 13.90 0.90 10.19
N VAL A 25 12.89 0.03 10.06
CA VAL A 25 12.97 -1.38 10.44
C VAL A 25 12.63 -2.24 9.22
N VAL A 26 13.57 -3.09 8.82
CA VAL A 26 13.48 -3.91 7.60
C VAL A 26 13.50 -5.39 7.96
N LEU A 27 12.32 -5.99 7.95
CA LEU A 27 12.04 -7.39 8.26
C LEU A 27 11.68 -8.18 7.00
N CYS A 28 12.37 -7.89 5.90
CA CYS A 28 12.16 -8.58 4.63
C CYS A 28 12.88 -9.94 4.60
N PHE A 29 12.40 -10.85 3.74
CA PHE A 29 13.08 -12.14 3.45
C PHE A 29 13.43 -12.98 4.68
N GLN A 30 12.51 -13.09 5.65
CA GLN A 30 12.77 -13.93 6.81
C GLN A 30 12.84 -15.40 6.41
N ASN A 31 13.78 -16.14 6.99
CA ASN A 31 13.93 -17.57 6.75
C ASN A 31 13.95 -18.34 8.09
N PRO A 32 12.89 -19.07 8.46
CA PRO A 32 11.61 -19.24 7.75
C PRO A 32 10.78 -17.94 7.63
N PRO A 33 9.84 -17.81 6.68
CA PRO A 33 9.07 -16.57 6.50
C PRO A 33 8.13 -16.27 7.67
N ILE A 34 7.81 -14.99 7.85
CA ILE A 34 6.75 -14.55 8.76
C ILE A 34 5.40 -14.84 8.09
N VAL A 35 4.51 -15.54 8.80
CA VAL A 35 3.13 -15.78 8.35
C VAL A 35 2.14 -14.99 9.19
N LYS A 36 2.37 -14.91 10.51
CA LYS A 36 1.50 -14.20 11.45
C LYS A 36 2.24 -13.01 12.02
N LEU A 37 1.59 -11.86 11.92
CA LEU A 37 2.04 -10.63 12.58
C LEU A 37 1.57 -10.61 14.03
N ASP A 38 2.31 -9.90 14.88
CA ASP A 38 2.00 -9.69 16.29
C ASP A 38 1.95 -8.19 16.60
N SER A 39 0.78 -7.70 16.99
CA SER A 39 0.55 -6.27 17.24
C SER A 39 1.28 -5.77 18.48
N LYS A 40 1.46 -6.62 19.50
CA LYS A 40 2.19 -6.21 20.72
C LYS A 40 3.66 -6.02 20.41
N VAL A 41 4.21 -6.92 19.60
CA VAL A 41 5.62 -6.87 19.22
C VAL A 41 5.89 -5.70 18.28
N LEU A 42 5.08 -5.54 17.22
CA LEU A 42 5.27 -4.41 16.29
C LEU A 42 4.93 -3.05 16.93
N GLY A 43 3.98 -3.01 17.86
CA GLY A 43 3.62 -1.79 18.60
C GLY A 43 4.72 -1.26 19.53
N SER A 44 5.78 -2.04 19.79
CA SER A 44 6.98 -1.55 20.49
C SER A 44 7.79 -0.55 19.65
N LEU A 45 7.64 -0.56 18.32
CA LEU A 45 8.40 0.24 17.36
C LEU A 45 7.85 1.69 17.26
N LYS A 46 7.83 2.41 18.39
CA LYS A 46 7.16 3.72 18.51
C LYS A 46 7.78 4.81 17.63
N LYS A 47 9.10 4.75 17.40
CA LYS A 47 9.84 5.74 16.57
C LYS A 47 10.00 5.32 15.10
N CYS A 48 9.47 4.16 14.73
CA CYS A 48 9.60 3.64 13.39
C CYS A 48 8.74 4.42 12.40
N LYS A 49 9.40 5.07 11.44
CA LYS A 49 8.77 5.80 10.34
C LYS A 49 8.64 4.94 9.09
N LYS A 50 9.48 3.91 8.94
CA LYS A 50 9.45 3.00 7.79
C LYS A 50 9.54 1.56 8.24
N LEU A 51 8.46 0.80 8.05
CA LEU A 51 8.41 -0.63 8.32
C LEU A 51 8.33 -1.40 7.00
N SER A 52 9.30 -2.27 6.77
CA SER A 52 9.33 -3.15 5.61
C SER A 52 9.18 -4.61 6.03
N LEU A 53 8.12 -5.25 5.56
CA LEU A 53 7.75 -6.65 5.81
C LEU A 53 7.63 -7.42 4.50
N SER A 54 8.31 -6.96 3.45
CA SER A 54 8.20 -7.52 2.11
C SER A 54 8.84 -8.89 1.96
N THR A 55 8.30 -9.69 1.03
CA THR A 55 8.76 -11.06 0.77
C THR A 55 8.67 -11.94 2.03
N ASN A 56 7.45 -12.04 2.55
CA ASN A 56 7.08 -12.95 3.63
C ASN A 56 5.83 -13.74 3.17
N MET A 57 5.14 -14.39 4.09
CA MET A 57 3.92 -15.16 3.80
C MET A 57 2.74 -14.64 4.63
N ILE A 58 2.71 -13.33 4.91
CA ILE A 58 1.68 -12.69 5.74
C ILE A 58 0.33 -12.78 5.03
N ASP A 59 -0.67 -13.36 5.67
CA ASP A 59 -2.02 -13.53 5.11
C ASP A 59 -3.05 -12.52 5.65
N ARG A 60 -2.79 -11.96 6.83
CA ARG A 60 -3.66 -11.01 7.52
C ARG A 60 -2.92 -9.80 8.03
N MET A 61 -3.54 -8.64 7.83
CA MET A 61 -3.13 -7.41 8.49
C MET A 61 -3.58 -7.45 9.96
N ILE A 62 -2.90 -6.69 10.78
CA ILE A 62 -3.18 -6.57 12.22
C ILE A 62 -3.21 -5.10 12.59
N SER A 63 -3.78 -4.79 13.76
CA SER A 63 -3.68 -3.45 14.33
C SER A 63 -2.21 -3.08 14.53
N LEU A 64 -1.85 -1.87 14.12
CA LEU A 64 -0.51 -1.28 14.24
C LEU A 64 -0.48 -0.27 15.40
N ALA A 65 -1.31 -0.48 16.42
CA ALA A 65 -1.39 0.37 17.59
C ALA A 65 -0.01 0.59 18.23
N GLY A 66 0.34 1.85 18.47
CA GLY A 66 1.64 2.27 19.01
C GLY A 66 2.64 2.76 17.96
N MET A 67 2.41 2.49 16.67
CA MET A 67 3.27 2.95 15.56
C MET A 67 2.83 4.33 15.01
N ASN A 68 2.65 5.31 15.90
CA ASN A 68 2.05 6.60 15.56
C ASN A 68 2.90 7.47 14.61
N GLU A 69 4.19 7.16 14.45
CA GLU A 69 5.08 7.87 13.53
C GLU A 69 5.26 7.17 12.17
N LEU A 70 4.57 6.05 11.94
CA LEU A 70 4.74 5.26 10.73
C LEU A 70 4.27 6.03 9.50
N ARG A 71 5.19 6.29 8.58
CA ARG A 71 4.93 6.99 7.31
C ARG A 71 4.94 6.06 6.11
N ILE A 72 5.77 5.02 6.15
CA ILE A 72 5.95 4.09 5.04
C ILE A 72 5.73 2.67 5.53
N LEU A 73 4.76 1.97 4.95
CA LEU A 73 4.47 0.58 5.22
C LEU A 73 4.64 -0.24 3.94
N SER A 74 5.61 -1.16 3.96
CA SER A 74 5.85 -2.07 2.84
C SER A 74 5.46 -3.50 3.20
N LEU A 75 4.41 -3.99 2.56
CA LEU A 75 3.84 -5.34 2.68
C LEU A 75 3.84 -6.07 1.34
N GLY A 76 4.64 -5.63 0.35
CA GLY A 76 4.71 -6.29 -0.95
C GLY A 76 5.22 -7.74 -0.89
N ARG A 77 4.81 -8.58 -1.85
CA ARG A 77 5.12 -10.02 -1.91
C ARG A 77 4.72 -10.75 -0.63
N ASN A 78 3.42 -10.72 -0.34
CA ASN A 78 2.78 -11.45 0.77
C ASN A 78 1.49 -12.11 0.25
N ASN A 79 0.67 -12.67 1.15
CA ASN A 79 -0.59 -13.35 0.82
C ASN A 79 -1.81 -12.58 1.35
N ILE A 80 -1.72 -11.24 1.47
CA ILE A 80 -2.78 -10.41 2.04
C ILE A 80 -3.97 -10.39 1.07
N LYS A 81 -5.17 -10.65 1.59
CA LYS A 81 -6.42 -10.68 0.80
C LYS A 81 -7.32 -9.47 1.00
N LYS A 82 -7.21 -8.82 2.16
CA LYS A 82 -8.04 -7.68 2.56
C LYS A 82 -7.19 -6.63 3.23
N ILE A 83 -7.49 -5.38 2.95
CA ILE A 83 -6.90 -4.24 3.63
C ILE A 83 -7.78 -3.93 4.84
N GLU A 84 -7.23 -4.08 6.04
CA GLU A 84 -7.96 -3.86 7.28
C GLU A 84 -7.00 -3.43 8.39
N LYS A 85 -7.56 -2.87 9.48
CA LYS A 85 -6.82 -2.52 10.70
C LYS A 85 -5.71 -1.46 10.50
N LEU A 86 -5.93 -0.54 9.56
CA LEU A 86 -5.05 0.61 9.31
C LEU A 86 -5.47 1.89 10.03
N GLU A 87 -6.57 1.87 10.79
CA GLU A 87 -7.11 3.03 11.51
C GLU A 87 -6.09 3.64 12.48
N ASP A 88 -5.27 2.81 13.14
CA ASP A 88 -4.26 3.26 14.11
C ASP A 88 -3.17 4.15 13.48
N VAL A 89 -2.88 3.95 12.19
CA VAL A 89 -1.84 4.68 11.44
C VAL A 89 -2.41 5.64 10.40
N ALA A 90 -3.73 5.85 10.42
CA ALA A 90 -4.44 6.67 9.45
C ALA A 90 -3.94 8.12 9.38
N SER A 91 -3.53 8.67 10.52
CA SER A 91 -3.04 10.05 10.64
C SER A 91 -1.58 10.22 10.23
N SER A 92 -0.78 9.16 10.21
CA SER A 92 0.67 9.24 9.97
C SER A 92 1.12 8.64 8.64
N LEU A 93 0.39 7.65 8.13
CA LEU A 93 0.80 6.86 6.97
C LEU A 93 0.69 7.68 5.68
N GLN A 94 1.80 7.74 4.94
CA GLN A 94 1.94 8.50 3.69
C GLN A 94 2.13 7.58 2.48
N GLN A 95 2.79 6.43 2.67
CA GLN A 95 3.07 5.48 1.60
C GLN A 95 2.69 4.06 2.02
N LEU A 96 1.91 3.40 1.17
CA LEU A 96 1.53 2.01 1.35
C LEU A 96 1.93 1.20 0.13
N TRP A 97 2.80 0.20 0.32
CA TRP A 97 3.25 -0.70 -0.74
C TRP A 97 2.75 -2.11 -0.47
N ILE A 98 1.80 -2.56 -1.30
CA ILE A 98 1.10 -3.85 -1.19
C ILE A 98 1.16 -4.62 -2.52
N THR A 99 2.15 -4.33 -3.37
CA THR A 99 2.37 -5.03 -4.66
C THR A 99 2.59 -6.53 -4.47
N TYR A 100 2.09 -7.37 -5.38
CA TYR A 100 2.17 -8.85 -5.26
C TYR A 100 1.50 -9.37 -3.99
N ASN A 101 0.21 -9.11 -3.88
CA ASN A 101 -0.68 -9.69 -2.86
C ASN A 101 -1.93 -10.27 -3.57
N GLN A 102 -2.97 -10.59 -2.79
CA GLN A 102 -4.21 -11.18 -3.28
C GLN A 102 -5.42 -10.27 -2.99
N ILE A 103 -5.20 -8.95 -3.00
CA ILE A 103 -6.21 -7.96 -2.61
C ILE A 103 -7.21 -7.79 -3.75
N SER A 104 -8.49 -8.01 -3.46
CA SER A 104 -9.56 -7.88 -4.45
C SER A 104 -10.42 -6.62 -4.29
N SER A 105 -10.32 -5.92 -3.16
CA SER A 105 -11.07 -4.71 -2.83
C SER A 105 -10.17 -3.68 -2.15
N LEU A 106 -10.41 -2.40 -2.43
CA LEU A 106 -9.71 -1.27 -1.82
C LEU A 106 -10.42 -0.72 -0.57
N ASP A 107 -11.39 -1.46 -0.03
CA ASP A 107 -12.02 -1.14 1.26
C ASP A 107 -10.98 -0.97 2.37
N GLY A 108 -11.23 -0.06 3.30
CA GLY A 108 -10.34 0.21 4.44
C GLY A 108 -9.20 1.18 4.16
N LEU A 109 -9.01 1.65 2.93
CA LEU A 109 -8.05 2.73 2.61
C LEU A 109 -8.62 4.14 2.80
N ALA A 110 -9.94 4.29 2.82
CA ALA A 110 -10.62 5.58 2.95
C ALA A 110 -10.26 6.33 4.25
N CYS A 111 -9.84 5.63 5.30
CA CYS A 111 -9.40 6.27 6.55
C CYS A 111 -8.05 6.97 6.44
N LEU A 112 -7.20 6.61 5.46
CA LEU A 112 -5.83 7.10 5.33
C LEU A 112 -5.77 8.50 4.67
N THR A 113 -6.18 9.54 5.38
CA THR A 113 -6.31 10.89 4.81
C THR A 113 -4.98 11.50 4.32
N ASN A 114 -3.86 11.05 4.89
CA ASN A 114 -2.51 11.54 4.55
C ASN A 114 -1.76 10.69 3.52
N LEU A 115 -2.43 9.69 2.92
CA LEU A 115 -1.81 8.81 1.94
C LEU A 115 -1.50 9.57 0.65
N THR A 116 -0.21 9.64 0.29
CA THR A 116 0.28 10.26 -0.94
C THR A 116 0.64 9.26 -2.02
N THR A 117 1.03 8.04 -1.62
CA THR A 117 1.54 7.00 -2.52
C THR A 117 0.92 5.65 -2.20
N LEU A 118 0.32 5.01 -3.22
CA LEU A 118 -0.27 3.67 -3.11
C LEU A 118 0.26 2.77 -4.23
N PHE A 119 1.05 1.76 -3.86
CA PHE A 119 1.50 0.74 -4.80
C PHE A 119 0.73 -0.55 -4.55
N CYS A 120 -0.23 -0.85 -5.43
CA CYS A 120 -1.13 -2.00 -5.34
C CYS A 120 -1.09 -2.85 -6.63
N GLY A 121 0.04 -2.88 -7.33
CA GLY A 121 0.20 -3.70 -8.55
C GLY A 121 0.19 -5.20 -8.26
N HIS A 122 -0.08 -6.01 -9.29
CA HIS A 122 -0.15 -7.48 -9.18
C HIS A 122 -1.02 -7.95 -8.00
N ASN A 123 -2.25 -7.46 -7.96
CA ASN A 123 -3.30 -7.87 -7.03
C ASN A 123 -4.51 -8.42 -7.81
N GLN A 124 -5.67 -8.55 -7.19
CA GLN A 124 -6.90 -9.12 -7.77
C GLN A 124 -8.03 -8.09 -7.94
N ILE A 125 -7.69 -6.81 -8.13
CA ILE A 125 -8.70 -5.75 -8.37
C ILE A 125 -9.29 -5.94 -9.77
N LYS A 126 -10.59 -6.18 -9.82
CA LYS A 126 -11.27 -6.58 -11.07
C LYS A 126 -11.85 -5.42 -11.87
N SER A 127 -12.23 -4.31 -11.23
CA SER A 127 -12.94 -3.21 -11.86
C SER A 127 -12.38 -1.87 -11.41
N PHE A 128 -12.41 -0.87 -12.30
CA PHE A 128 -12.04 0.51 -12.00
C PHE A 128 -12.95 1.19 -10.97
N SER A 129 -14.18 0.70 -10.80
CA SER A 129 -15.11 1.20 -9.76
C SER A 129 -14.55 1.09 -8.33
N GLU A 130 -13.62 0.16 -8.08
CA GLU A 130 -12.94 0.06 -6.78
C GLU A 130 -12.09 1.31 -6.46
N LEU A 131 -11.66 2.04 -7.49
CA LEU A 131 -10.88 3.28 -7.34
C LEU A 131 -11.72 4.42 -6.76
N ASP A 132 -13.05 4.38 -6.87
CA ASP A 132 -13.93 5.39 -6.26
C ASP A 132 -13.76 5.44 -4.73
N LYS A 133 -13.40 4.31 -4.12
CA LYS A 133 -13.14 4.22 -2.67
C LYS A 133 -11.92 5.03 -2.25
N LEU A 134 -11.02 5.34 -3.19
CA LEU A 134 -9.83 6.16 -2.96
C LEU A 134 -10.08 7.66 -3.13
N LYS A 135 -11.29 8.07 -3.54
CA LYS A 135 -11.65 9.50 -3.63
C LYS A 135 -11.53 10.23 -2.28
N ALA A 136 -11.70 9.51 -1.17
CA ALA A 136 -11.48 10.03 0.17
C ALA A 136 -10.01 10.40 0.45
N ASN A 137 -9.05 9.83 -0.28
CA ASN A 137 -7.62 10.10 -0.12
C ASN A 137 -7.21 11.31 -0.97
N GLU A 138 -7.62 12.52 -0.57
CA GLU A 138 -7.39 13.76 -1.33
C GLU A 138 -5.91 14.08 -1.58
N GLN A 139 -5.01 13.57 -0.75
CA GLN A 139 -3.56 13.77 -0.86
C GLN A 139 -2.87 12.75 -1.77
N LEU A 140 -3.61 11.78 -2.34
CA LEU A 140 -3.06 10.75 -3.20
C LEU A 140 -2.53 11.38 -4.50
N ARG A 141 -1.26 11.09 -4.83
CA ARG A 141 -0.58 11.64 -6.01
C ARG A 141 0.08 10.58 -6.86
N ASP A 142 0.53 9.48 -6.27
CA ASP A 142 1.28 8.44 -6.96
C ASP A 142 0.63 7.09 -6.73
N VAL A 143 0.18 6.44 -7.81
CA VAL A 143 -0.47 5.13 -7.76
C VAL A 143 0.17 4.16 -8.73
N LEU A 144 0.17 2.88 -8.36
CA LEU A 144 0.59 1.80 -9.24
C LEU A 144 -0.40 0.64 -9.11
N PHE A 145 -1.15 0.38 -10.18
CA PHE A 145 -2.11 -0.72 -10.25
C PHE A 145 -1.75 -1.77 -11.31
N VAL A 146 -0.66 -1.58 -12.07
CA VAL A 146 -0.19 -2.54 -13.08
C VAL A 146 -0.28 -4.00 -12.60
N GLY A 147 -0.86 -4.86 -13.44
CA GLY A 147 -0.97 -6.30 -13.16
C GLY A 147 -2.21 -6.70 -12.36
N ASN A 148 -3.18 -5.78 -12.19
CA ASN A 148 -4.52 -6.12 -11.72
C ASN A 148 -5.44 -6.53 -12.88
N PRO A 149 -6.43 -7.44 -12.65
CA PRO A 149 -7.39 -7.85 -13.67
C PRO A 149 -8.19 -6.73 -14.34
N MET A 150 -8.35 -5.56 -13.69
CA MET A 150 -9.03 -4.40 -14.30
C MET A 150 -8.38 -3.93 -15.61
N TYR A 151 -7.07 -4.16 -15.81
CA TYR A 151 -6.40 -3.83 -17.08
C TYR A 151 -6.86 -4.72 -18.24
N SER A 152 -7.53 -5.84 -17.97
CA SER A 152 -8.11 -6.68 -19.01
C SER A 152 -9.42 -6.12 -19.58
N GLU A 153 -10.05 -5.14 -18.92
CA GLU A 153 -11.27 -4.48 -19.40
C GLU A 153 -10.97 -3.42 -20.49
N VAL A 154 -9.70 -3.06 -20.66
CA VAL A 154 -9.23 -2.00 -21.58
C VAL A 154 -8.22 -2.56 -22.58
N ALA A 155 -8.17 -1.99 -23.79
CA ALA A 155 -7.32 -2.52 -24.86
C ALA A 155 -5.88 -2.03 -24.73
N THR A 156 -5.68 -0.82 -24.20
CA THR A 156 -4.36 -0.17 -24.10
C THR A 156 -4.06 0.33 -22.69
N LYS A 157 -2.77 0.53 -22.40
CA LYS A 157 -2.34 1.12 -21.12
C LYS A 157 -2.77 2.57 -21.01
N GLU A 158 -2.83 3.28 -22.12
CA GLU A 158 -3.26 4.66 -22.25
C GLU A 158 -4.73 4.81 -21.85
N GLU A 159 -5.60 3.92 -22.35
CA GLU A 159 -7.01 3.85 -21.92
C GLU A 159 -7.14 3.58 -20.43
N ALA A 160 -6.38 2.62 -19.89
CA ALA A 160 -6.37 2.32 -18.46
C ALA A 160 -6.04 3.55 -17.61
N ARG A 161 -5.06 4.36 -18.05
CA ARG A 161 -4.63 5.58 -17.35
C ARG A 161 -5.70 6.66 -17.40
N ILE A 162 -6.38 6.82 -18.53
CA ILE A 162 -7.52 7.74 -18.66
C ILE A 162 -8.64 7.32 -17.72
N GLU A 163 -8.96 6.02 -17.66
CA GLU A 163 -9.99 5.50 -16.76
C GLU A 163 -9.63 5.71 -15.28
N ILE A 164 -8.38 5.45 -14.89
CA ILE A 164 -7.88 5.76 -13.54
C ILE A 164 -8.04 7.24 -13.23
N LEU A 165 -7.73 8.14 -14.17
CA LEU A 165 -7.87 9.59 -13.99
C LEU A 165 -9.33 10.05 -13.86
N ARG A 166 -10.30 9.34 -14.47
CA ARG A 166 -11.73 9.64 -14.27
C ARG A 166 -12.15 9.47 -12.82
N HIS A 167 -11.69 8.39 -12.21
CA HIS A 167 -11.98 8.13 -10.81
C HIS A 167 -11.13 8.99 -9.87
N LEU A 168 -9.87 9.24 -10.24
CA LEU A 168 -8.86 9.92 -9.43
C LEU A 168 -8.16 11.05 -10.21
N PRO A 169 -8.81 12.21 -10.39
CA PRO A 169 -8.30 13.27 -11.27
C PRO A 169 -7.06 14.01 -10.73
N ASN A 170 -6.78 13.93 -9.43
CA ASN A 170 -5.69 14.67 -8.77
C ASN A 170 -4.33 13.94 -8.78
N LEU A 171 -4.21 12.85 -9.53
CA LEU A 171 -3.00 12.05 -9.60
C LEU A 171 -1.91 12.76 -10.42
N LYS A 172 -0.67 12.67 -9.94
CA LYS A 172 0.53 13.18 -10.62
C LYS A 172 1.30 12.08 -11.34
N LYS A 173 1.24 10.86 -10.81
CA LYS A 173 1.89 9.67 -11.36
C LYS A 173 0.93 8.49 -11.30
N ILE A 174 0.90 7.76 -12.40
CA ILE A 174 0.14 6.53 -12.56
C ILE A 174 1.10 5.50 -13.12
N ASP A 175 1.17 4.31 -12.54
CA ASP A 175 1.94 3.17 -13.06
C ASP A 175 3.42 3.49 -13.35
N GLY A 176 4.01 4.37 -12.55
CA GLY A 176 5.40 4.84 -12.71
C GLY A 176 5.60 5.95 -13.76
N GLY A 177 4.57 6.29 -14.54
CA GLY A 177 4.59 7.38 -15.51
C GLY A 177 3.93 8.65 -14.98
N PHE A 178 4.54 9.81 -15.23
CA PHE A 178 3.89 11.10 -14.95
C PHE A 178 2.62 11.27 -15.79
N VAL A 179 1.59 11.83 -15.17
CA VAL A 179 0.33 12.16 -15.84
C VAL A 179 0.58 13.32 -16.80
N LYS A 180 0.17 13.16 -18.05
CA LYS A 180 0.29 14.18 -19.09
C LYS A 180 -0.98 15.03 -19.14
N PRO A 181 -0.90 16.34 -19.48
CA PRO A 181 -2.08 17.19 -19.63
C PRO A 181 -3.13 16.62 -20.58
N SER A 182 -2.70 15.99 -21.69
CA SER A 182 -3.59 15.35 -22.66
C SER A 182 -4.43 14.22 -22.06
N GLU A 183 -3.90 13.50 -21.06
CA GLU A 183 -4.62 12.40 -20.39
C GLU A 183 -5.72 12.96 -19.47
N ILE A 184 -5.46 14.10 -18.83
CA ILE A 184 -6.42 14.81 -17.97
C ILE A 184 -7.58 15.35 -18.82
N GLU A 185 -7.28 15.99 -19.95
CA GLU A 185 -8.30 16.49 -20.87
C GLU A 185 -9.17 15.36 -21.42
N ALA A 186 -8.56 14.24 -21.83
CA ALA A 186 -9.29 13.07 -22.32
C ALA A 186 -10.18 12.42 -21.23
N ALA A 187 -9.72 12.40 -19.99
CA ALA A 187 -10.52 11.91 -18.85
C ALA A 187 -11.73 12.80 -18.58
N ALA A 188 -11.58 14.12 -18.70
CA ALA A 188 -12.68 15.07 -18.50
C ALA A 188 -13.72 15.06 -19.63
N GLN A 189 -13.31 14.94 -20.89
CA GLN A 189 -14.20 15.08 -22.06
C GLN A 189 -15.23 13.95 -22.23
N GLN A 190 -14.95 12.73 -21.78
CA GLN A 190 -15.88 11.59 -21.91
C GLN A 190 -17.00 11.56 -20.86
N THR A 191 -16.99 12.48 -19.88
CA THR A 191 -18.09 12.60 -18.89
C THR A 191 -19.30 13.39 -19.40
N ASN A 192 -19.22 14.00 -20.59
CA ASN A 192 -20.27 14.85 -21.19
C ASN A 192 -21.08 14.16 -22.30
N THR A 193 -21.00 12.83 -22.41
CA THR A 193 -21.83 12.03 -23.32
C THR A 193 -22.45 10.90 -22.54
N ASP A 194 -23.51 11.22 -21.79
CA ASP A 194 -24.72 10.39 -21.56
C ASP A 194 -25.78 11.19 -20.78
#